data_AF-G2QGN8-F1
#
_entry.id   AF-G2QGN8-F1
#
_cell.length_a   1.000
_cell.length_b   1.000
_cell.length_c   1.000
_cell.angle_alpha   90.00
_cell.angle_beta   90.00
_cell.angle_gamma   90.00
#
_symmetry.space_group_name_H-M   'P 1'
#
loop_
_entity.id
_entity.type
_entity.pdbx_description
1 polymer ?
#
loop_
_entity_poly.entity_id
_entity_poly.type
_entity_poly.pdbx_seq_one_letter_code
_entity_poly.pdbx_strand_id
1 'polypeptide(L)'
;MWRKNRQRQRGTTCVGRDLNRNWDVHWDRKGGAATGPCRSTYRGSKPLDAPETRALAVELQAIKESQGVRLFIDWHAFGQLVMYRRSQRPPPSS
;
A
#
# COMPACT_ATOMS: atom_id res chain seq x y z
N MET A 1 16.66 10.55 5.44
CA MET A 1 15.73 10.81 4.33
C MET A 1 14.35 10.24 4.68
N TRP A 2 13.28 10.98 4.45
CA TRP A 2 11.91 10.59 4.81
C TRP A 2 11.25 9.74 3.69
N ARG A 3 10.37 8.78 4.03
CA ARG A 3 9.70 7.87 3.07
C ARG A 3 8.18 7.73 3.27
N LYS A 4 7.73 7.59 4.52
CA LYS A 4 6.35 7.28 4.88
C LYS A 4 5.42 8.49 4.73
N ASN A 5 4.11 8.33 4.91
CA ASN A 5 3.24 9.50 5.12
C ASN A 5 3.48 10.15 6.49
N ARG A 6 2.73 11.19 6.87
CA ARG A 6 2.91 11.93 8.13
C ARG A 6 1.90 11.60 9.22
N GLN A 7 1.10 10.56 9.02
CA GLN A 7 0.04 10.18 9.95
C GLN A 7 0.62 9.66 11.28
N ARG A 8 0.24 10.31 12.38
CA ARG A 8 0.62 9.89 13.74
C ARG A 8 -0.25 8.71 14.20
N GLN A 9 0.18 8.04 15.26
CA GLN A 9 -0.60 7.00 15.92
C GLN A 9 -0.27 6.94 17.40
N ARG A 10 -1.23 6.44 18.20
CA ARG A 10 -1.11 6.38 19.66
C ARG A 10 -0.08 5.31 20.06
N GLY A 11 0.58 5.52 21.19
CA GLY A 11 1.49 4.52 21.80
C GLY A 11 2.88 4.43 21.17
N THR A 12 3.27 5.36 20.28
CA THR A 12 4.64 5.42 19.74
C THR A 12 4.99 6.83 19.24
N THR A 13 6.27 7.17 19.24
CA THR A 13 6.81 8.39 18.63
C THR A 13 7.04 8.24 17.12
N CYS A 14 6.94 7.02 16.60
CA CYS A 14 7.16 6.72 15.19
C CYS A 14 5.98 7.21 14.33
N VAL A 15 6.31 7.90 13.24
CA VAL A 15 5.32 8.57 12.38
C VAL A 15 5.21 7.87 11.04
N GLY A 16 3.97 7.70 10.58
CA GLY A 16 3.65 7.39 9.19
C GLY A 16 3.55 5.92 8.84
N ARG A 17 2.89 5.66 7.71
CA ARG A 17 2.78 4.37 7.01
C ARG A 17 3.51 4.43 5.67
N ASP A 18 4.08 3.31 5.25
CA ASP A 18 4.51 3.14 3.86
C ASP A 18 3.27 2.95 2.99
N LEU A 19 2.92 3.98 2.21
CA LEU A 19 1.72 3.97 1.37
C LEU A 19 1.76 2.84 0.32
N ASN A 20 2.95 2.46 -0.16
CA ASN A 20 3.12 1.35 -1.09
C ASN A 20 3.07 -0.04 -0.40
N ARG A 21 2.72 -0.10 0.90
CA ARG A 21 2.45 -1.33 1.65
C ARG A 21 1.09 -1.31 2.36
N ASN A 22 0.30 -0.25 2.17
CA ASN A 22 -0.97 -0.04 2.88
C ASN A 22 -2.23 -0.42 2.06
N TRP A 23 -2.04 -1.08 0.92
CA TRP A 23 -3.12 -1.56 0.05
C TRP A 23 -3.80 -2.83 0.58
N ASP A 24 -5.08 -3.01 0.29
CA ASP A 24 -5.87 -4.21 0.64
C ASP A 24 -5.61 -5.42 -0.27
N VAL A 25 -4.37 -5.55 -0.73
CA VAL A 25 -3.93 -6.67 -1.56
C VAL A 25 -2.67 -7.21 -0.91
N HIS A 26 -2.77 -8.44 -0.41
CA HIS A 26 -1.67 -9.14 0.29
C HIS A 26 -1.07 -8.34 1.45
N TRP A 27 -1.89 -7.53 2.12
CA TRP A 27 -1.47 -6.66 3.22
C TRP A 27 -0.80 -7.44 4.36
N ASP A 28 -1.26 -8.67 4.62
CA ASP A 28 -0.74 -9.58 5.65
C ASP A 28 0.11 -10.73 5.14
N ARG A 29 0.73 -10.55 3.97
CA ARG A 29 1.64 -11.56 3.44
C ARG A 29 2.88 -11.70 4.33
N LYS A 30 3.12 -12.92 4.81
CA LYS A 30 4.36 -13.30 5.51
C LYS A 30 5.59 -12.94 4.67
N GLY A 31 6.56 -12.26 5.28
CA GLY A 31 7.77 -11.78 4.60
C GLY A 31 7.56 -10.57 3.67
N GLY A 32 6.37 -9.96 3.68
CA GLY A 32 6.06 -8.76 2.90
C GLY A 32 6.43 -7.46 3.61
N ALA A 33 5.45 -6.84 4.25
CA ALA A 33 5.60 -5.54 4.89
C ALA A 33 5.85 -5.65 6.40
N ALA A 34 6.46 -4.61 7.00
CA ALA A 34 6.72 -4.61 8.42
C ALA A 34 5.46 -4.30 9.25
N THR A 35 5.31 -4.98 10.38
CA THR A 35 4.26 -4.71 11.38
C THR A 35 4.70 -3.69 12.44
N GLY A 36 6.01 -3.49 12.61
CA GLY A 36 6.55 -2.54 13.59
C GLY A 36 6.50 -1.10 13.08
N PRO A 37 5.98 -0.14 13.88
CA PRO A 37 5.67 1.21 13.41
C PRO A 37 6.87 2.08 13.06
N CYS A 38 8.03 1.77 13.60
CA CYS A 38 9.27 2.49 13.35
C CYS A 38 10.00 2.02 12.08
N ARG A 39 9.53 0.95 11.44
CA ARG A 39 10.12 0.45 10.20
C ARG A 39 9.73 1.35 9.03
N SER A 40 10.64 1.50 8.07
CA SER A 40 10.42 2.28 6.85
C SER A 40 9.33 1.69 5.96
N THR A 41 9.10 0.38 6.05
CA THR A 41 8.08 -0.39 5.33
C THR A 41 6.85 -0.72 6.18
N TYR A 42 6.59 0.06 7.24
CA TYR A 42 5.45 -0.16 8.12
C TYR A 42 4.12 -0.07 7.35
N ARG A 43 3.35 -1.16 7.35
CA ARG A 43 2.12 -1.32 6.55
C ARG A 43 0.88 -0.61 7.10
N GLY A 44 0.95 0.01 8.27
CA GLY A 44 -0.23 0.48 9.01
C GLY A 44 -0.80 -0.57 9.96
N SER A 45 -1.88 -0.21 10.66
CA SER A 45 -2.54 -1.11 11.62
C SER A 45 -3.63 -1.97 10.97
N LYS A 46 -4.13 -1.56 9.81
CA LYS A 46 -5.07 -2.30 8.96
C LYS A 46 -4.90 -1.88 7.49
N PRO A 47 -5.40 -2.64 6.52
CA PRO A 47 -5.43 -2.19 5.13
C PRO A 47 -6.16 -0.85 4.99
N LEU A 48 -5.64 0.02 4.13
CA LEU A 48 -6.23 1.34 3.81
C LEU A 48 -6.49 2.20 5.07
N ASP A 49 -5.66 2.07 6.11
CA ASP A 49 -5.71 2.92 7.31
C ASP A 49 -5.12 4.32 7.09
N ALA A 50 -4.35 4.51 6.01
CA ALA A 50 -3.87 5.81 5.58
C ALA A 50 -4.93 6.52 4.72
N PRO A 51 -5.21 7.81 4.97
CA PRO A 51 -6.20 8.56 4.19
C PRO A 51 -5.80 8.66 2.71
N GLU A 52 -4.50 8.71 2.40
CA GLU A 52 -4.00 8.85 1.02
C GLU A 52 -4.31 7.61 0.18
N THR A 53 -4.00 6.41 0.69
CA THR A 53 -4.31 5.14 -0.01
C THR A 53 -5.79 4.86 -0.05
N ARG A 54 -6.53 5.22 1.01
CA ARG A 54 -8.00 5.09 1.01
C ARG A 54 -8.65 5.96 -0.06
N ALA A 55 -8.25 7.22 -0.17
CA ALA A 55 -8.79 8.14 -1.17
C ALA A 55 -8.51 7.63 -2.59
N LEU A 56 -7.27 7.20 -2.85
CA LEU A 56 -6.92 6.65 -4.15
C LEU A 56 -7.67 5.36 -4.48
N ALA A 57 -7.90 4.48 -3.50
CA ALA A 57 -8.68 3.27 -3.69
C ALA A 57 -10.15 3.56 -4.07
N VAL A 58 -10.78 4.54 -3.40
CA VAL A 58 -12.15 4.98 -3.71
C VAL A 58 -12.23 5.56 -5.12
N GLU A 59 -11.29 6.43 -5.49
CA GLU A 59 -11.27 7.05 -6.82
C GLU A 59 -11.06 6.02 -7.93
N LEU A 60 -10.10 5.11 -7.76
CA LEU A 60 -9.85 4.05 -8.74
C LEU A 60 -11.05 3.12 -8.91
N GLN A 61 -11.80 2.86 -7.83
CA GLN A 61 -13.03 2.07 -7.90
C GLN A 61 -14.11 2.82 -8.67
N ALA A 62 -14.31 4.12 -8.43
CA ALA A 62 -15.27 4.94 -9.18
C ALA A 62 -14.94 5.03 -10.68
N ILE A 63 -13.67 5.20 -11.04
CA ILE A 63 -13.22 5.17 -12.45
C ILE A 63 -13.48 3.80 -13.07
N LYS A 64 -13.15 2.72 -12.34
CA LYS A 64 -13.40 1.36 -12.80
C LYS A 64 -14.88 1.10 -13.07
N GLU A 65 -15.76 1.56 -12.21
CA GLU A 65 -17.21 1.38 -12.34
C GLU A 65 -17.82 2.23 -13.46
N SER A 66 -17.31 3.45 -13.68
CA SER A 66 -17.84 4.37 -14.70
C SER A 66 -17.38 4.08 -16.12
N GLN A 67 -16.10 3.73 -16.32
CA GLN A 67 -15.51 3.57 -17.66
C GLN A 67 -14.50 2.42 -17.77
N GLY A 68 -14.18 1.76 -16.66
CA GLY A 68 -13.11 0.76 -16.59
C GLY A 68 -11.71 1.37 -16.45
N VAL A 69 -10.75 0.56 -15.99
CA VAL A 69 -9.33 0.95 -15.91
C VAL A 69 -8.52 0.04 -16.83
N ARG A 70 -7.89 0.62 -17.86
CA ARG A 70 -7.05 -0.13 -18.82
C ARG A 70 -5.59 -0.24 -18.39
N LEU A 71 -5.06 0.79 -17.73
CA LEU A 71 -3.67 0.88 -17.31
C LEU A 71 -3.56 1.74 -16.05
N PHE A 72 -2.69 1.33 -15.13
CA PHE A 72 -2.29 2.11 -13.97
C PHE A 72 -0.76 2.11 -13.88
N ILE A 73 -0.16 3.30 -13.80
CA ILE A 73 1.28 3.48 -13.66
C ILE A 73 1.53 4.21 -12.33
N ASP A 74 2.36 3.60 -11.48
CA ASP A 74 2.81 4.17 -10.21
C ASP A 74 4.30 4.46 -10.30
N TRP A 75 4.67 5.74 -10.21
CA TRP A 75 6.03 6.21 -10.43
C TRP A 75 6.84 6.20 -9.14
N HIS A 76 7.99 5.50 -9.16
CA HIS A 76 8.93 5.43 -8.03
C HIS A 76 10.36 5.73 -8.51
N ALA A 77 11.20 6.20 -7.59
CA ALA A 77 12.63 6.38 -7.82
C ALA A 77 13.46 5.80 -6.65
N PHE A 78 14.69 5.32 -6.89
CA PHE A 78 15.41 5.20 -8.17
C PHE A 78 15.49 3.72 -8.63
N GLY A 79 16.05 3.47 -9.82
CA GLY A 79 16.39 2.11 -10.26
C GLY A 79 16.36 1.86 -11.77
N GLN A 80 15.74 2.74 -12.57
CA GLN A 80 15.56 2.55 -14.02
C GLN A 80 14.87 1.22 -14.38
N LEU A 81 13.84 0.85 -13.60
CA LEU A 81 13.12 -0.41 -13.75
C LEU A 81 11.68 -0.19 -14.20
N VAL A 82 11.21 -1.05 -15.10
CA VAL A 82 9.78 -1.23 -15.39
C VAL A 82 9.31 -2.48 -14.67
N MET A 83 8.48 -2.32 -13.64
CA MET A 83 7.94 -3.42 -12.85
C MET A 83 6.46 -3.62 -13.17
N TYR A 84 6.04 -4.88 -13.25
CA TYR A 84 4.64 -5.26 -13.47
C TYR A 84 4.22 -6.33 -12.45
N ARG A 85 2.92 -6.40 -12.16
CA ARG A 85 2.37 -7.40 -11.24
C ARG A 85 2.55 -8.80 -11.84
N ARG A 86 3.17 -9.73 -11.10
CA ARG A 86 3.06 -11.16 -11.40
C ARG A 86 1.66 -11.67 -11.05
N SER A 87 1.10 -12.57 -11.87
CA SER A 87 -0.09 -13.35 -11.53
C SER A 87 0.11 -14.01 -10.15
N GLN A 88 -0.83 -13.82 -9.24
CA GLN A 88 -0.75 -14.39 -7.88
C GLN A 88 -1.84 -15.45 -7.75
N ARG A 89 -1.44 -16.67 -7.39
CA ARG A 89 -2.34 -17.78 -7.09
C ARG A 89 -3.17 -17.39 -5.84
N PRO A 90 -4.51 -17.54 -5.84
CA PRO A 90 -5.31 -17.24 -4.67
C PRO A 90 -4.83 -18.08 -3.47
N PRO A 91 -4.94 -17.57 -2.23
CA PRO A 91 -4.71 -18.41 -1.05
C PRO A 91 -5.64 -19.62 -1.11
N PRO A 92 -5.18 -20.83 -0.73
CA PRO A 92 -6.05 -21.99 -0.67
C PRO A 92 -7.23 -21.68 0.26
N SER A 93 -8.44 -21.97 -0.20
CA SER A 93 -9.63 -21.99 0.64
C SER A 93 -9.41 -23.03 1.74
N SER A 94 -9.47 -22.60 2.99
CA SER A 94 -9.63 -23.47 4.16
C SER A 94 -11.01 -24.11 4.16
#